data_AF-A0A3P6TDF0-F1
#
_entry.id   AF-A0A3P6TDF0-F1
#
_cell.length_a   1.000
_cell.length_b   1.000
_cell.length_c   1.000
_cell.angle_alpha   90.00
_cell.angle_beta   90.00
_cell.angle_gamma   90.00
#
_symmetry.space_group_name_H-M   'P 1'
#
loop_
_entity.id
_entity.type
_entity.pdbx_description
1 polymer ?
#
loop_
_entity_poly.entity_id
_entity_poly.type
_entity_poly.pdbx_seq_one_letter_code
_entity_poly.pdbx_strand_id
1 'polypeptide(L)' 'MIDESRIEGLSVIAVASTGIAATFLRYGRTAHIAFSLLLKGLRANSVAGVDASSDKAKMLRDVEVIIWNEISMQTRYAVE' A
#
# COMPACT_ATOMS: atom_id res chain seq x y z
N MET A 1 -8.70 11.90 10.21
CA MET A 1 -7.39 11.40 9.77
C MET A 1 -7.27 9.99 10.29
N ILE A 2 -7.04 9.00 9.42
CA ILE A 2 -6.71 7.65 9.88
C ILE A 2 -5.28 7.77 10.40
N ASP A 3 -5.13 7.71 11.72
CA ASP A 3 -3.84 7.89 12.35
C ASP A 3 -3.21 6.51 12.58
N GLU A 4 -2.22 6.20 11.74
CA GLU A 4 -1.33 5.04 11.76
C GLU A 4 -0.74 4.72 13.14
N SER A 5 -0.78 5.65 14.12
CA SER A 5 -0.20 5.46 15.46
C SER A 5 -1.11 4.81 16.51
N ARG A 6 -2.26 4.23 16.13
CA ARG A 6 -3.26 3.71 17.11
C ARG A 6 -3.41 2.20 17.20
N ILE A 7 -2.48 1.41 16.64
CA ILE A 7 -2.32 0.02 17.08
C ILE A 7 -1.02 -0.03 17.88
N GLU A 8 -1.15 0.02 19.21
CA GLU A 8 -0.01 0.20 20.12
C GLU A 8 1.08 -0.85 19.89
N GLY A 9 2.28 -0.38 19.51
CA GLY A 9 3.48 -1.22 19.36
C GLY A 9 3.66 -1.89 18.00
N LEU A 10 2.73 -1.75 17.05
CA LEU A 10 2.86 -2.36 15.72
C LEU A 10 3.35 -1.37 14.65
N SER A 11 4.11 -1.89 13.69
CA SER A 11 4.47 -1.20 12.45
C SER A 11 3.29 -1.20 11.48
N VAL A 12 2.70 -0.02 11.22
CA VAL A 12 1.50 0.13 10.38
C VAL A 12 1.80 1.02 9.17
N ILE A 13 1.33 0.61 7.99
CA ILE A 13 1.30 1.45 6.80
C ILE A 13 -0.15 1.68 6.37
N ALA A 14 -0.52 2.95 6.21
CA ALA A 14 -1.80 3.34 5.63
C ALA A 14 -1.64 3.70 4.15
N VAL A 15 -2.49 3.12 3.29
CA VAL A 15 -2.54 3.40 1.85
C VAL A 15 -3.96 3.68 1.39
N ALA A 16 -4.12 4.37 0.27
CA ALA A 16 -5.41 4.59 -0.37
C ALA A 16 -5.40 4.22 -1.85
N SER A 17 -6.56 3.93 -2.43
CA SER A 17 -6.67 3.67 -3.87
C SER A 17 -6.53 4.93 -4.71
N THR A 18 -7.12 6.05 -4.25
CA THR A 18 -7.08 7.33 -4.97
C THR A 18 -6.13 8.36 -4.32
N GLY A 19 -5.63 9.29 -5.14
CA GLY A 19 -4.73 10.35 -4.67
C GLY A 19 -5.39 11.32 -3.69
N ILE A 20 -6.67 11.63 -3.89
CA ILE A 20 -7.43 12.50 -3.00
C ILE A 20 -7.59 11.84 -1.62
N ALA A 21 -7.94 10.55 -1.59
CA ALA A 21 -8.03 9.79 -0.35
C ALA A 21 -6.67 9.67 0.36
N ALA A 22 -5.57 9.54 -0.38
CA ALA A 22 -4.22 9.51 0.18
C ALA A 22 -3.87 10.82 0.91
N THR A 23 -4.35 11.98 0.46
CA THR A 23 -4.12 13.27 1.15
C THR A 23 -4.68 13.29 2.58
N PHE A 24 -5.67 12.45 2.90
CA PHE A 24 -6.25 12.35 4.24
C PHE A 24 -5.51 11.36 5.16
N LEU A 25 -4.50 10.66 4.64
CA LEU A 25 -3.62 9.78 5.41
C LEU A 25 -2.38 10.55 5.83
N ARG A 26 -1.90 10.28 7.04
CA ARG A 26 -0.59 10.74 7.47
C ARG A 26 0.47 10.03 6.61
N TYR A 27 1.45 10.78 6.10
CA TYR A 27 2.41 10.34 5.07
C TYR A 27 1.77 9.64 3.85
N GLY A 28 0.55 10.04 3.51
CA GLY A 28 -0.33 9.28 2.63
C GLY A 28 0.25 8.96 1.26
N ARG A 29 0.19 7.68 0.91
CA ARG A 29 0.59 7.15 -0.39
C ARG A 29 -0.60 6.43 -1.01
N THR A 30 -0.72 6.52 -2.33
CA THR A 30 -1.61 5.60 -3.03
C THR A 30 -1.01 4.21 -3.03
N ALA A 31 -1.83 3.17 -3.08
CA ALA A 31 -1.38 1.79 -3.17
C ALA A 31 -0.47 1.55 -4.38
N HIS A 32 -0.76 2.23 -5.49
CA HIS A 32 0.09 2.23 -6.69
C HIS A 32 1.54 2.64 -6.38
N ILE A 33 1.75 3.68 -5.57
CA ILE A 33 3.09 4.15 -5.18
C ILE A 33 3.67 3.28 -4.07
N ALA A 34 2.86 2.93 -3.08
CA ALA A 34 3.28 2.17 -1.91
C ALA A 34 3.81 0.78 -2.28
N PHE A 35 3.13 0.09 -3.19
CA PHE A 35 3.49 -1.26 -3.63
C PHE A 35 4.09 -1.31 -5.04
N SER A 36 4.34 -0.17 -5.69
CA SER A 36 4.82 -0.12 -7.08
C SER A 36 3.95 -0.97 -8.03
N LEU A 37 2.63 -0.85 -7.93
CA LEU A 37 1.70 -1.59 -8.79
C LEU A 37 1.75 -1.05 -10.23
N LEU A 38 1.60 -1.95 -11.20
CA LEU A 38 1.48 -1.58 -12.61
C LEU A 38 0.18 -0.78 -12.83
N LEU A 39 0.24 0.35 -13.53
CA LEU A 39 -0.94 1.19 -13.79
C LEU A 39 -1.96 0.55 -14.74
N LYS A 40 -1.53 -0.38 -15.59
CA LYS A 40 -2.36 -1.07 -16.58
C LYS A 40 -1.94 -2.53 -16.71
N GLY A 41 -2.90 -3.39 -17.01
CA GLY A 41 -2.63 -4.77 -17.39
C GLY A 41 -2.25 -5.70 -16.25
N LEU A 42 -2.65 -5.40 -15.00
CA LEU A 42 -2.56 -6.36 -13.90
C LEU A 42 -3.31 -7.65 -14.23
N ARG A 43 -2.62 -8.77 -14.06
CA ARG A 43 -3.10 -10.13 -14.28
C ARG A 43 -2.66 -10.99 -13.08
N ALA A 44 -3.17 -12.21 -13.01
CA ALA A 44 -2.85 -13.15 -11.92
C ALA A 44 -1.35 -13.46 -11.74
N ASN A 45 -0.52 -13.25 -12.76
CA ASN A 45 0.93 -13.46 -12.70
C ASN A 45 1.74 -12.15 -12.62
N SER A 46 1.06 -11.01 -12.47
CA SER A 46 1.74 -9.73 -12.27
C SER A 46 2.35 -9.70 -10.88
N VAL A 47 3.57 -9.18 -10.80
CA VAL A 47 4.25 -8.93 -9.52
C VAL A 47 4.51 -7.44 -9.37
N ALA A 48 4.46 -6.98 -8.12
CA ALA A 48 4.82 -5.63 -7.75
C ALA A 48 6.24 -5.27 -8.23
N GLY A 49 6.41 -4.07 -8.79
CA GLY A 49 7.71 -3.57 -9.28
C GLY A 49 8.61 -3.08 -8.16
N VAL A 50 8.73 -3.84 -7.06
CA VAL A 50 9.57 -3.49 -5.91
C VAL A 50 10.85 -4.29 -6.00
N ASP A 51 11.99 -3.60 -6.07
CA ASP A 51 13.30 -4.25 -5.98
C ASP A 51 13.49 -4.85 -4.58
N ALA A 52 13.84 -6.14 -4.51
CA ALA A 52 13.93 -6.89 -3.26
C ALA A 52 15.01 -6.36 -2.29
N SER A 53 16.04 -5.69 -2.81
CA SER A 53 17.12 -5.08 -2.02
C SER A 53 16.80 -3.65 -1.58
N SER A 54 15.75 -3.03 -2.13
CA SER A 54 15.38 -1.65 -1.81
C SER A 54 14.88 -1.47 -0.38
N ASP A 55 15.02 -0.24 0.13
CA ASP A 55 14.45 0.17 1.42
C ASP A 55 12.93 -0.01 1.46
N LYS A 56 12.26 0.13 0.32
CA LYS A 56 10.82 -0.13 0.19
C LYS A 56 10.51 -1.61 0.47
N ALA A 57 11.29 -2.54 -0.10
CA ALA A 57 11.13 -3.97 0.20
C ALA A 57 11.44 -4.31 1.64
N LYS A 58 12.38 -3.61 2.28
CA LYS A 58 12.66 -3.78 3.72
C LYS A 58 11.48 -3.29 4.56
N MET A 59 10.99 -2.08 4.30
CA MET A 59 9.81 -1.52 4.97
C MET A 59 8.58 -2.42 4.81
N LEU A 60 8.33 -2.98 3.62
CA LEU A 60 7.21 -3.91 3.38
C LEU A 60 7.39 -5.29 4.05
N ARG A 61 8.61 -5.69 4.40
CA ARG A 61 8.87 -6.91 5.19
C ARG A 61 8.72 -6.68 6.69
N ASP A 62 9.03 -5.46 7.13
CA ASP A 62 8.99 -5.08 8.54
C ASP A 62 7.61 -4.56 8.98
N VAL A 63 6.69 -4.30 8.03
CA VAL A 63 5.32 -3.87 8.34
C VAL A 63 4.48 -5.03 8.85
N GLU A 64 3.74 -4.79 9.93
CA GLU A 64 2.88 -5.79 10.57
C GLU A 64 1.41 -5.63 10.14
N VAL A 65 0.99 -4.39 9.83
CA VAL A 65 -0.38 -4.09 9.42
C VAL A 65 -0.42 -3.13 8.24
N ILE A 66 -1.17 -3.49 7.21
CA ILE A 66 -1.51 -2.61 6.09
C ILE A 66 -2.98 -2.21 6.22
N ILE A 67 -3.24 -0.92 6.36
CA ILE A 67 -4.59 -0.35 6.33
C ILE A 67 -4.82 0.23 4.93
N TRP A 68 -5.77 -0.33 4.19
CA TRP A 68 -6.06 0.08 2.82
C TRP A 68 -7.42 0.75 2.70
N ASN A 69 -7.42 2.08 2.55
CA ASN A 69 -8.63 2.85 2.29
C ASN A 69 -9.09 2.68 0.83
N GLU A 70 -10.40 2.53 0.62
CA GLU A 70 -10.99 2.28 -0.70
C GLU A 70 -10.50 0.99 -1.38
N ILE A 71 -10.22 -0.07 -0.60
CA ILE A 71 -9.79 -1.38 -1.15
C ILE A 71 -10.77 -1.93 -2.20
N SER A 72 -12.07 -1.65 -2.06
CA SER A 72 -13.11 -2.07 -3.00
C SER A 72 -12.97 -1.48 -4.41
N MET A 73 -12.18 -0.40 -4.57
CA MET A 73 -11.90 0.20 -5.87
C MET A 73 -10.72 -0.47 -6.60
N GLN A 74 -10.08 -1.46 -5.98
CA GLN A 74 -8.95 -2.18 -6.57
C GLN A 74 -9.40 -3.41 -7.31
N THR A 75 -8.58 -3.82 -8.29
CA THR A 75 -8.71 -5.13 -8.91
C THR A 75 -8.24 -6.21 -7.93
N ARG A 76 -8.88 -7.38 -7.97
CA ARG A 76 -8.44 -8.56 -7.20
C ARG A 76 -6.96 -8.87 -7.39
N TYR A 77 -6.42 -8.66 -8.60
CA TYR A 77 -5.02 -8.93 -8.93
C TYR A 77 -4.02 -7.96 -8.27
N ALA A 78 -4.49 -6.87 -7.64
CA ALA A 78 -3.64 -5.96 -6.89
C ALA A 78 -3.46 -6.39 -5.43
N VAL A 79 -4.25 -7.37 -4.98
CA VAL A 79 -4.35 -7.80 -3.58
C VAL A 79 -3.98 -9.28 -3.42
N GLU A 80 -4.40 -10.14 -4.38
CA GLU A 80 -4.05 -11.56 -4.49
C GLU A 80 -2.57 -11.77 -4.86
#